data_AF-A0A7W0JIP2-F1
#
_entry.id   AF-A0A7W0JIP2-F1
#
_cell.length_a   1.000
_cell.length_b   1.000
_cell.length_c   1.000
_cell.angle_alpha   90.00
_cell.angle_beta   90.00
_cell.angle_gamma   90.00
#
_symmetry.space_group_name_H-M   'P 1'
#
loop_
_entity.id
_entity.type
_entity.pdbx_description
1 polymer ?
#
loop_
_entity_poly.entity_id
_entity_poly.type
_entity_poly.pdbx_seq_one_letter_code
_entity_poly.pdbx_strand_id
1 'polypeptide(L)'
;MKKLAGIVLLVSLAVAVAACSGGGEQGGTTTTRNTTNSAAANTGTSASPVGAASSNGADSPGGGAANSDAPASVRAALPDAQSITTQHKDISDSQVASIEKETGTKVADKDHHSYLAFSTAGGTRKQTGAATLVKANGKELVVIYESRNGVPYIREVRAEGIPQAFLDQFKGKGHDDKFEVGGDLKTGGADDATARAAAAAIRQDAVIMQTLYGGKHSH
;
A
#
# COMPACT_ATOMS: atom_id res chain seq x y z
N MET A 1 3.13 -53.20 -17.39
CA MET A 1 2.76 -53.25 -18.82
C MET A 1 2.18 -51.90 -19.22
N LYS A 2 2.72 -51.31 -20.31
CA LYS A 2 2.20 -50.29 -21.25
C LYS A 2 0.90 -49.53 -20.81
N LYS A 3 0.82 -48.19 -20.92
CA LYS A 3 0.85 -47.44 -22.19
C LYS A 3 1.30 -45.98 -22.04
N LEU A 4 2.10 -45.54 -23.01
CA LEU A 4 2.40 -44.16 -23.41
C LEU A 4 1.31 -43.62 -24.34
N ALA A 5 0.97 -42.34 -24.21
CA ALA A 5 0.46 -41.41 -25.23
C ALA A 5 0.44 -40.02 -24.56
N GLY A 6 1.10 -38.93 -24.98
CA GLY A 6 1.47 -38.50 -26.31
C GLY A 6 0.39 -37.56 -26.85
N ILE A 7 0.57 -36.24 -26.74
CA ILE A 7 -0.02 -35.21 -27.61
C ILE A 7 0.90 -33.98 -27.64
N VAL A 8 1.26 -33.61 -28.86
CA VAL A 8 2.00 -32.42 -29.32
C VAL A 8 1.00 -31.59 -30.12
N LEU A 9 0.86 -30.31 -29.84
CA LEU A 9 0.18 -29.28 -30.66
C LEU A 9 0.51 -27.92 -30.02
N LEU A 10 0.76 -26.80 -30.71
CA LEU A 10 1.15 -26.47 -32.07
C LEU A 10 1.46 -24.95 -32.00
N VAL A 11 2.47 -24.49 -32.73
CA VAL A 11 2.86 -23.08 -32.87
C VAL A 11 1.79 -22.31 -33.65
N SER A 12 1.44 -21.10 -33.21
CA SER A 12 0.71 -20.11 -34.02
C SER A 12 1.36 -18.73 -33.90
N LEU A 13 1.84 -18.26 -35.05
CA LEU A 13 2.48 -17.00 -35.37
C LEU A 13 1.43 -15.93 -35.73
N ALA A 14 1.61 -14.67 -35.31
CA ALA A 14 1.02 -13.50 -36.01
C ALA A 14 1.88 -12.24 -35.77
N VAL A 15 2.04 -11.47 -36.85
CA VAL A 15 2.99 -10.37 -37.07
C VAL A 15 2.23 -9.12 -37.53
N ALA A 16 2.76 -7.93 -37.16
CA ALA A 16 2.58 -6.58 -37.75
C ALA A 16 1.18 -5.89 -37.59
N VAL A 17 1.01 -4.56 -37.63
CA VAL A 17 1.72 -3.46 -38.32
C VAL A 17 1.47 -2.10 -37.61
N ALA A 18 2.29 -1.11 -37.99
CA ALA A 18 2.38 0.29 -37.58
C ALA A 18 1.19 1.22 -37.94
N ALA A 19 1.15 2.42 -37.30
CA ALA A 19 0.91 3.71 -37.98
C ALA A 19 1.25 4.92 -37.08
N CYS A 20 2.03 5.84 -37.64
CA CYS A 20 2.29 7.20 -37.16
C CYS A 20 1.23 8.20 -37.65
N SER A 21 1.20 9.37 -37.01
CA SER A 21 1.13 10.72 -37.62
C SER A 21 -0.13 11.57 -37.43
N GLY A 22 0.14 12.88 -37.22
CA GLY A 22 -0.77 14.03 -37.36
C GLY A 22 -1.06 14.71 -36.02
N GLY A 23 -0.52 15.88 -35.63
CA GLY A 23 -0.03 17.02 -36.41
C GLY A 23 -1.11 18.10 -36.49
N GLY A 24 -0.91 19.26 -35.83
CA GLY A 24 -1.82 20.40 -35.90
C GLY A 24 -1.46 21.52 -34.91
N GLU A 25 -0.71 22.50 -35.42
CA GLU A 25 -0.14 23.68 -34.75
C GLU A 25 -1.13 24.85 -34.52
N GLN A 26 -0.57 25.90 -33.89
CA GLN A 26 -0.94 27.33 -33.85
C GLN A 26 -1.93 27.72 -32.73
N GLY A 27 -1.68 28.74 -31.92
CA GLY A 27 -0.74 29.86 -31.96
C GLY A 27 -1.46 31.04 -31.29
N GLY A 28 -0.78 31.83 -30.46
CA GLY A 28 -1.42 32.99 -29.82
C GLY A 28 -0.67 33.56 -28.62
N THR A 29 0.42 34.26 -28.90
CA THR A 29 1.10 35.19 -28.00
C THR A 29 0.18 36.35 -27.56
N THR A 30 0.10 36.62 -26.26
CA THR A 30 -0.04 38.00 -25.76
C THR A 30 0.76 38.21 -24.48
N THR A 31 1.88 38.90 -24.63
CA THR A 31 2.62 39.62 -23.60
C THR A 31 1.77 40.76 -23.04
N THR A 32 1.60 40.85 -21.72
CA THR A 32 1.38 42.15 -21.05
C THR A 32 2.14 42.21 -19.73
N ARG A 33 2.82 43.35 -19.57
CA ARG A 33 3.73 43.75 -18.50
C ARG A 33 3.09 43.85 -17.12
N ASN A 34 3.97 43.59 -16.16
CA ASN A 34 4.04 44.03 -14.78
C ASN A 34 3.64 45.50 -14.57
N THR A 35 2.80 45.77 -13.57
CA THR A 35 2.74 47.07 -12.87
C THR A 35 2.69 46.80 -11.36
N THR A 36 3.80 47.15 -10.70
CA THR A 36 3.96 47.29 -9.25
C THR A 36 3.02 48.34 -8.67
N ASN A 37 2.45 48.08 -7.50
CA ASN A 37 2.25 49.11 -6.49
C ASN A 37 2.36 48.49 -5.09
N SER A 38 3.24 49.06 -4.27
CA SER A 38 3.42 48.74 -2.85
C SER A 38 2.75 49.80 -1.97
N ALA A 39 2.53 49.41 -0.71
CA ALA A 39 2.12 50.20 0.47
C ALA A 39 0.61 50.53 0.55
N ALA A 40 -0.06 50.50 1.71
CA ALA A 40 0.40 50.59 3.09
C ALA A 40 -0.53 49.85 4.08
N ALA A 41 0.01 49.62 5.28
CA ALA A 41 -0.61 48.98 6.43
C ALA A 41 -1.79 49.73 7.03
N ASN A 42 -2.69 49.01 7.72
CA ASN A 42 -3.29 49.52 8.94
C ASN A 42 -3.68 48.39 9.93
N THR A 43 -3.35 48.65 11.18
CA THR A 43 -3.55 47.86 12.41
C THR A 43 -5.01 47.85 12.89
N GLY A 44 -5.44 46.77 13.56
CA GLY A 44 -6.54 46.86 14.54
C GLY A 44 -7.47 45.65 14.68
N THR A 45 -7.20 44.84 15.71
CA THR A 45 -8.17 44.32 16.69
C THR A 45 -9.35 43.40 16.28
N SER A 46 -9.26 42.17 16.77
CA SER A 46 -10.30 41.25 17.27
C SER A 46 -11.69 41.23 16.61
N ALA A 47 -11.98 40.12 15.92
CA ALA A 47 -13.23 39.37 16.08
C ALA A 47 -13.07 37.96 15.48
N SER A 48 -13.26 36.93 16.30
CA SER A 48 -13.64 35.60 15.78
C SER A 48 -14.99 35.72 15.09
N PRO A 49 -15.18 35.00 13.97
CA PRO A 49 -16.38 34.21 13.87
C PRO A 49 -16.06 32.75 13.52
N VAL A 50 -16.87 31.92 14.15
CA VAL A 50 -17.06 30.48 13.93
C VAL A 50 -17.43 30.25 12.46
N GLY A 51 -16.81 29.25 11.84
CA GLY A 51 -17.11 28.83 10.48
C GLY A 51 -16.32 27.59 10.11
N ALA A 52 -16.79 26.43 10.57
CA ALA A 52 -16.35 25.14 10.06
C ALA A 52 -16.67 25.07 8.55
N ALA A 53 -15.63 25.18 7.72
CA ALA A 53 -15.69 24.83 6.32
C ALA A 53 -14.97 23.49 6.14
N SER A 54 -15.76 22.44 5.92
CA SER A 54 -15.30 21.20 5.28
C SER A 54 -14.60 21.56 3.97
N SER A 55 -13.32 21.25 3.86
CA SER A 55 -12.68 21.09 2.56
C SER A 55 -12.69 19.61 2.18
N ASN A 56 -13.72 19.23 1.42
CA ASN A 56 -13.62 18.11 0.48
C ASN A 56 -12.46 18.43 -0.48
N GLY A 57 -11.32 17.78 -0.27
CA GLY A 57 -10.17 17.84 -1.17
C GLY A 57 -10.28 16.74 -2.21
N ALA A 58 -10.83 17.09 -3.36
CA ALA A 58 -10.85 16.27 -4.55
C ALA A 58 -9.44 16.07 -5.12
N ASP A 59 -9.29 14.93 -5.81
CA ASP A 59 -8.23 14.57 -6.76
C ASP A 59 -7.54 15.77 -7.45
N SER A 60 -6.22 15.75 -7.47
CA SER A 60 -5.43 16.43 -8.50
C SER A 60 -4.21 15.59 -8.89
N PRO A 61 -4.07 15.22 -10.17
CA PRO A 61 -2.85 14.62 -10.69
C PRO A 61 -1.89 15.74 -11.12
N GLY A 62 -0.72 15.84 -10.51
CA GLY A 62 0.33 16.72 -11.03
C GLY A 62 1.42 17.12 -10.05
N GLY A 63 2.56 16.43 -10.14
CA GLY A 63 3.89 17.05 -10.09
C GLY A 63 4.39 17.65 -8.77
N GLY A 64 5.29 16.93 -8.10
CA GLY A 64 6.46 17.56 -7.49
C GLY A 64 6.47 17.74 -5.97
N ALA A 65 6.30 16.67 -5.19
CA ALA A 65 6.97 16.46 -3.90
C ALA A 65 6.85 15.00 -3.47
N ALA A 66 7.73 14.13 -3.97
CA ALA A 66 7.85 12.77 -3.46
C ALA A 66 8.46 12.83 -2.05
N ASN A 67 7.62 12.77 -0.99
CA ASN A 67 7.92 12.20 0.34
C ASN A 67 6.95 12.59 1.48
N SER A 68 5.86 13.35 1.26
CA SER A 68 5.11 13.93 2.38
C SER A 68 4.01 13.06 3.02
N ASP A 69 3.42 12.09 2.34
CA ASP A 69 2.21 11.41 2.86
C ASP A 69 2.45 10.11 3.64
N ALA A 70 3.68 9.57 3.59
CA ALA A 70 3.99 8.35 4.33
C ALA A 70 4.35 8.68 5.80
N PRO A 71 3.70 8.02 6.78
CA PRO A 71 4.06 8.15 8.19
C PRO A 71 5.54 7.88 8.45
N ALA A 72 6.10 8.51 9.49
CA ALA A 72 7.53 8.39 9.80
C ALA A 72 7.94 6.92 10.06
N SER A 73 7.07 6.14 10.70
CA SER A 73 7.24 4.71 10.94
C SER A 73 7.41 3.92 9.63
N VAL A 74 6.60 4.22 8.62
CA VAL A 74 6.68 3.62 7.28
C VAL A 74 7.96 4.02 6.55
N ARG A 75 8.35 5.30 6.62
CA ARG A 75 9.62 5.77 6.00
C ARG A 75 10.83 5.08 6.62
N ALA A 76 10.85 4.93 7.94
CA ALA A 76 11.92 4.21 8.64
C ALA A 76 11.95 2.71 8.29
N ALA A 77 10.78 2.12 8.01
CA ALA A 77 10.62 0.73 7.58
C ALA A 77 11.11 0.46 6.14
N LEU A 78 11.23 1.49 5.31
CA LEU A 78 11.56 1.40 3.89
C LEU A 78 12.77 2.29 3.54
N PRO A 79 13.95 2.06 4.15
CA PRO A 79 15.10 2.96 4.03
C PRO A 79 15.68 3.03 2.61
N ASP A 80 15.50 1.97 1.81
CA ASP A 80 16.00 1.89 0.43
C ASP A 80 15.04 2.52 -0.60
N ALA A 81 13.89 3.04 -0.15
CA ALA A 81 12.93 3.69 -1.03
C ALA A 81 13.41 5.09 -1.40
N GLN A 82 13.50 5.38 -2.70
CA GLN A 82 13.73 6.74 -3.18
C GLN A 82 12.44 7.58 -3.18
N SER A 83 11.29 6.90 -3.30
CA SER A 83 9.97 7.53 -3.18
C SER A 83 8.98 6.53 -2.61
N ILE A 84 7.99 7.05 -1.88
CA ILE A 84 6.86 6.27 -1.37
C ILE A 84 5.57 6.90 -1.89
N THR A 85 4.66 6.06 -2.41
CA THR A 85 3.33 6.46 -2.85
C THR A 85 2.28 5.82 -1.95
N THR A 86 1.41 6.63 -1.37
CA THR A 86 0.24 6.13 -0.64
C THR A 86 -0.84 5.73 -1.64
N GLN A 87 -1.41 4.55 -1.46
CA GLN A 87 -2.53 4.05 -2.23
C GLN A 87 -3.69 3.74 -1.29
N HIS A 88 -4.84 4.34 -1.58
CA HIS A 88 -6.10 4.13 -0.89
C HIS A 88 -6.93 3.14 -1.69
N LYS A 89 -7.56 2.19 -0.99
CA LYS A 89 -8.52 1.25 -1.59
C LYS A 89 -9.65 0.97 -0.62
N ASP A 90 -10.87 1.18 -1.10
CA ASP A 90 -12.07 0.74 -0.42
C ASP A 90 -12.21 -0.78 -0.49
N ILE A 91 -12.52 -1.39 0.65
CA ILE A 91 -12.91 -2.78 0.77
C ILE A 91 -14.44 -2.86 0.64
N SER A 92 -14.92 -3.43 -0.46
CA SER A 92 -16.36 -3.63 -0.67
C SER A 92 -16.98 -4.59 0.35
N ASP A 93 -18.30 -4.52 0.55
CA ASP A 93 -19.00 -5.37 1.53
C ASP A 93 -18.84 -6.87 1.26
N SER A 94 -18.75 -7.28 -0.01
CA SER A 94 -18.51 -8.67 -0.39
C SER A 94 -17.09 -9.13 -0.05
N GLN A 95 -16.10 -8.24 -0.21
CA GLN A 95 -14.73 -8.49 0.22
C GLN A 95 -14.64 -8.54 1.74
N VAL A 96 -15.28 -7.61 2.45
CA VAL A 96 -15.37 -7.64 3.93
C VAL A 96 -15.94 -8.98 4.39
N ALA A 97 -17.10 -9.41 3.88
CA ALA A 97 -17.70 -10.67 4.27
C ALA A 97 -16.77 -11.88 4.01
N SER A 98 -16.00 -11.85 2.92
CA SER A 98 -15.03 -12.90 2.60
C SER A 98 -13.84 -12.90 3.57
N ILE A 99 -13.27 -11.73 3.84
CA ILE A 99 -12.17 -11.54 4.79
C ILE A 99 -12.59 -11.98 6.19
N GLU A 100 -13.77 -11.56 6.68
CA GLU A 100 -14.26 -11.92 8.01
C GLU A 100 -14.53 -13.43 8.13
N LYS A 101 -15.01 -14.07 7.06
CA LYS A 101 -15.20 -15.53 7.03
C LYS A 101 -13.86 -16.27 7.11
N GLU A 102 -12.84 -15.77 6.44
CA GLU A 102 -11.52 -16.41 6.38
C GLU A 102 -10.71 -16.22 7.66
N THR A 103 -10.74 -15.00 8.20
CA THR A 103 -9.95 -14.58 9.36
C THR A 103 -10.64 -14.89 10.69
N GLY A 104 -11.97 -14.90 10.71
CA GLY A 104 -12.77 -14.99 11.93
C GLY A 104 -12.82 -13.67 12.73
N THR A 105 -12.25 -12.58 12.20
CA THR A 105 -12.19 -11.26 12.86
C THR A 105 -13.01 -10.25 12.08
N LYS A 106 -13.54 -9.24 12.79
CA LYS A 106 -14.33 -8.16 12.18
C LYS A 106 -13.43 -7.13 11.50
N VAL A 107 -13.81 -6.72 10.29
CA VAL A 107 -13.13 -5.63 9.59
C VAL A 107 -13.72 -4.31 10.09
N ALA A 108 -12.95 -3.59 10.92
CA ALA A 108 -13.40 -2.34 11.53
C ALA A 108 -13.30 -1.14 10.57
N ASP A 109 -12.30 -1.14 9.69
CA ASP A 109 -12.04 -0.08 8.72
C ASP A 109 -12.09 -0.65 7.30
N LYS A 110 -12.83 0.03 6.42
CA LYS A 110 -12.97 -0.35 5.01
C LYS A 110 -12.05 0.47 4.11
N ASP A 111 -11.40 1.51 4.61
CA ASP A 111 -10.37 2.24 3.89
C ASP A 111 -9.00 1.61 4.16
N HIS A 112 -8.44 0.96 3.15
CA HIS A 112 -7.11 0.33 3.26
C HIS A 112 -6.04 1.23 2.68
N HIS A 113 -5.07 1.60 3.52
CA HIS A 113 -3.87 2.33 3.11
C HIS A 113 -2.69 1.38 2.90
N SER A 114 -2.12 1.41 1.70
CA SER A 114 -0.83 0.79 1.41
C SER A 114 0.19 1.84 0.95
N TYR A 115 1.43 1.66 1.37
CA TYR A 115 2.55 2.54 1.07
C TYR A 115 3.53 1.82 0.16
N LEU A 116 3.52 2.17 -1.12
CA LEU A 116 4.32 1.51 -2.15
C LEU A 116 5.70 2.17 -2.24
N ALA A 117 6.75 1.39 -1.98
CA ALA A 117 8.13 1.83 -2.07
C ALA A 117 8.67 1.66 -3.49
N PHE A 118 9.34 2.69 -4.01
CA PHE A 118 9.97 2.63 -5.32
C PHE A 118 11.44 3.09 -5.26
N SER A 119 12.26 2.42 -6.06
CA SER A 119 13.63 2.82 -6.37
C SER A 119 13.78 3.01 -7.87
N THR A 120 14.64 3.93 -8.30
CA THR A 120 15.06 4.10 -9.68
C THR A 120 16.47 3.56 -9.82
N ALA A 121 16.65 2.54 -10.67
CA ALA A 121 17.94 2.00 -11.05
C ALA A 121 18.02 1.95 -12.57
N GLY A 122 19.10 2.49 -13.16
CA GLY A 122 19.27 2.51 -14.62
C GLY A 122 18.16 3.26 -15.37
N GLY A 123 17.58 4.30 -14.77
CA GLY A 123 16.48 5.08 -15.36
C GLY A 123 15.09 4.41 -15.30
N THR A 124 14.97 3.19 -14.78
CA THR A 124 13.69 2.50 -14.61
C THR A 124 13.21 2.55 -13.17
N ARG A 125 11.99 3.05 -12.95
CA ARG A 125 11.32 3.01 -11.64
C ARG A 125 10.80 1.59 -11.37
N LYS A 126 11.28 0.97 -10.29
CA LYS A 126 10.88 -0.36 -9.84
C LYS A 126 10.29 -0.28 -8.44
N GLN A 127 9.19 -1.00 -8.20
CA GLN A 127 8.65 -1.19 -6.85
C GLN A 127 9.58 -2.13 -6.05
N THR A 128 10.02 -1.69 -4.87
CA THR A 128 10.94 -2.42 -3.99
C THR A 128 10.25 -3.00 -2.76
N GLY A 129 8.99 -2.65 -2.52
CA GLY A 129 8.17 -3.21 -1.45
C GLY A 129 6.84 -2.50 -1.33
N ALA A 130 6.05 -2.95 -0.36
CA ALA A 130 4.88 -2.24 0.14
C ALA A 130 4.90 -2.29 1.66
N ALA A 131 4.23 -1.34 2.32
CA ALA A 131 3.98 -1.41 3.75
C ALA A 131 2.53 -1.05 4.06
N THR A 132 2.00 -1.58 5.14
CA THR A 132 0.71 -1.23 5.73
C THR A 132 0.90 -0.88 7.20
N LEU A 133 -0.06 -0.14 7.75
CA LEU A 133 -0.13 0.14 9.18
C LEU A 133 -1.34 -0.56 9.77
N VAL A 134 -1.11 -1.40 10.76
CA VAL A 134 -2.19 -2.08 11.50
C VAL A 134 -2.10 -1.74 12.98
N LYS A 135 -3.25 -1.71 13.65
CA LYS A 135 -3.32 -1.45 15.09
C LYS A 135 -3.69 -2.73 15.83
N ALA A 136 -2.91 -3.07 16.85
CA ALA A 136 -3.20 -4.18 17.75
C ALA A 136 -2.91 -3.78 19.20
N ASN A 137 -3.90 -3.93 20.07
CA ASN A 137 -3.78 -3.60 21.50
C ASN A 137 -3.23 -2.18 21.76
N GLY A 138 -3.69 -1.19 20.98
CA GLY A 138 -3.24 0.20 21.07
C GLY A 138 -1.85 0.48 20.49
N LYS A 139 -1.16 -0.53 19.95
CA LYS A 139 0.15 -0.40 19.30
C LYS A 139 -0.01 -0.35 17.79
N GLU A 140 0.81 0.46 17.14
CA GLU A 140 0.94 0.48 15.68
C GLU A 140 2.02 -0.53 15.24
N LEU A 141 1.71 -1.31 14.22
CA LEU A 141 2.62 -2.26 13.59
C LEU A 141 2.76 -1.88 12.12
N VAL A 142 4.00 -1.80 11.65
CA VAL A 142 4.33 -1.66 10.24
C VAL A 142 4.56 -3.05 9.66
N VAL A 143 3.66 -3.50 8.79
CA VAL A 143 3.81 -4.78 8.08
C VAL A 143 4.39 -4.50 6.71
N ILE A 144 5.56 -5.07 6.42
CA ILE A 144 6.30 -4.81 5.20
C ILE A 144 6.16 -6.03 4.29
N TYR A 145 5.72 -5.80 3.06
CA TYR A 145 5.45 -6.82 2.07
C TYR A 145 6.43 -6.77 0.90
N GLU A 146 6.66 -7.94 0.32
CA GLU A 146 7.21 -8.12 -1.01
C GLU A 146 6.22 -8.92 -1.87
N SER A 147 6.32 -8.78 -3.19
CA SER A 147 5.54 -9.58 -4.13
C SER A 147 6.37 -10.74 -4.65
N ARG A 148 5.83 -11.96 -4.55
CA ARG A 148 6.37 -13.16 -5.19
C ARG A 148 5.33 -13.66 -6.18
N ASN A 149 5.63 -13.60 -7.48
CA ASN A 149 4.71 -14.00 -8.55
C ASN A 149 3.32 -13.32 -8.48
N GLY A 150 3.26 -12.05 -8.05
CA GLY A 150 1.99 -11.32 -7.90
C GLY A 150 1.26 -11.59 -6.59
N VAL A 151 1.84 -12.37 -5.67
CA VAL A 151 1.26 -12.69 -4.36
C VAL A 151 2.03 -11.94 -3.27
N PRO A 152 1.35 -11.24 -2.35
CA PRO A 152 2.00 -10.55 -1.25
C PRO A 152 2.48 -11.53 -0.16
N TYR A 153 3.73 -11.37 0.27
CA TYR A 153 4.31 -12.08 1.41
C TYR A 153 4.95 -11.09 2.38
N ILE A 154 4.86 -11.38 3.67
CA ILE A 154 5.44 -10.56 4.72
C ILE A 154 6.96 -10.71 4.65
N ARG A 155 7.65 -9.62 4.38
CA ARG A 155 9.11 -9.53 4.43
C ARG A 155 9.59 -9.32 5.86
N GLU A 156 8.90 -8.46 6.60
CA GLU A 156 9.29 -8.02 7.94
C GLU A 156 8.08 -7.35 8.64
N VAL A 157 8.03 -7.42 9.97
CA VAL A 157 7.10 -6.65 10.78
C VAL A 157 7.89 -5.83 11.81
N ARG A 158 7.51 -4.57 11.99
CA ARG A 158 8.10 -3.67 12.99
C ARG A 158 7.01 -3.11 13.88
N ALA A 159 7.25 -3.07 15.19
CA ALA A 159 6.34 -2.46 16.14
C ALA A 159 7.09 -2.02 17.41
N GLU A 160 6.71 -0.88 17.97
CA GLU A 160 7.31 -0.41 19.21
C GLU A 160 6.78 -1.19 20.42
N GLY A 161 7.70 -1.65 21.26
CA GLY A 161 7.36 -2.38 22.48
C GLY A 161 6.74 -3.75 22.25
N ILE A 162 6.92 -4.35 21.06
CA ILE A 162 6.69 -5.77 20.81
C ILE A 162 8.05 -6.42 20.52
N PRO A 163 8.44 -7.51 21.20
CA PRO A 163 9.73 -8.15 20.97
C PRO A 163 9.94 -8.58 19.53
N GLN A 164 11.11 -8.28 18.97
CA GLN A 164 11.45 -8.62 17.60
C GLN A 164 11.42 -10.15 17.37
N ALA A 165 11.79 -10.95 18.37
CA ALA A 165 11.71 -12.42 18.30
C ALA A 165 10.27 -12.94 18.07
N PHE A 166 9.25 -12.20 18.51
CA PHE A 166 7.87 -12.48 18.15
C PHE A 166 7.59 -12.10 16.70
N LEU A 167 7.95 -10.87 16.31
CA LEU A 167 7.68 -10.31 14.99
C LEU A 167 8.38 -11.05 13.84
N ASP A 168 9.59 -11.58 14.08
CA ASP A 168 10.35 -12.30 13.07
C ASP A 168 9.67 -13.62 12.62
N GLN A 169 8.76 -14.16 13.44
CA GLN A 169 8.01 -15.38 13.09
C GLN A 169 7.01 -15.15 11.95
N PHE A 170 6.67 -13.91 11.61
CA PHE A 170 5.78 -13.60 10.48
C PHE A 170 6.49 -13.57 9.13
N LYS A 171 7.84 -13.54 9.12
CA LYS A 171 8.61 -13.45 7.90
C LYS A 171 8.37 -14.65 6.98
N GLY A 172 8.09 -14.36 5.71
CA GLY A 172 7.80 -15.34 4.67
C GLY A 172 6.37 -15.85 4.66
N LYS A 173 5.52 -15.48 5.64
CA LYS A 173 4.10 -15.85 5.66
C LYS A 173 3.29 -14.98 4.70
N GLY A 174 2.21 -15.55 4.17
CA GLY A 174 1.23 -14.89 3.34
C GLY A 174 -0.20 -15.14 3.84
N HIS A 175 -1.18 -14.85 2.99
CA HIS A 175 -2.60 -15.05 3.28
C HIS A 175 -3.01 -16.53 3.46
N ASP A 176 -2.36 -17.46 2.74
CA ASP A 176 -2.62 -18.91 2.85
C ASP A 176 -2.13 -19.50 4.18
N ASP A 177 -1.17 -18.84 4.84
CA ASP A 177 -0.64 -19.28 6.11
C ASP A 177 -1.64 -18.98 7.22
N LYS A 178 -2.23 -20.04 7.77
CA LYS A 178 -2.93 -19.95 9.06
C LYS A 178 -1.86 -19.85 10.14
N PHE A 179 -1.94 -18.82 10.97
CA PHE A 179 -1.05 -18.67 12.11
C PHE A 179 -1.79 -18.12 13.32
N GLU A 180 -1.57 -18.76 14.47
CA GLU A 180 -2.11 -18.36 15.75
C GLU A 180 -1.10 -18.57 16.89
N VAL A 181 -1.22 -17.76 17.95
CA VAL A 181 -0.36 -17.87 19.13
C VAL A 181 -0.75 -19.09 19.95
N GLY A 182 0.23 -19.94 20.24
CA GLY A 182 0.05 -21.24 20.89
C GLY A 182 -0.07 -22.40 19.89
N GLY A 183 -0.27 -22.11 18.60
CA GLY A 183 -0.15 -23.07 17.50
C GLY A 183 1.17 -22.83 16.77
N ASP A 184 1.10 -22.09 15.66
CA ASP A 184 2.23 -21.81 14.77
C ASP A 184 3.21 -20.77 15.32
N LEU A 185 2.72 -19.91 16.22
CA LEU A 185 3.48 -18.80 16.79
C LEU A 185 3.69 -19.00 18.29
N LYS A 186 4.91 -18.72 18.74
CA LYS A 186 5.26 -18.57 20.16
C LYS A 186 5.19 -17.10 20.53
N THR A 187 4.86 -16.75 21.76
CA THR A 187 4.79 -15.34 22.21
C THR A 187 6.12 -14.60 22.12
N GLY A 188 7.27 -15.31 22.12
CA GLY A 188 8.59 -14.69 21.87
C GLY A 188 8.96 -13.58 22.86
N GLY A 189 8.43 -13.64 24.09
CA GLY A 189 8.62 -12.62 25.13
C GLY A 189 7.57 -11.50 25.13
N ALA A 190 6.66 -11.45 24.16
CA ALA A 190 5.47 -10.61 24.25
C ALA A 190 4.51 -11.17 25.31
N ASP A 191 3.69 -10.30 25.91
CA ASP A 191 2.55 -10.77 26.67
C ASP A 191 1.52 -11.47 25.75
N ASP A 192 0.81 -12.47 26.27
CA ASP A 192 -0.08 -13.33 25.47
C ASP A 192 -1.20 -12.54 24.77
N ALA A 193 -1.75 -11.52 25.44
CA ALA A 193 -2.81 -10.68 24.88
C ALA A 193 -2.30 -9.84 23.69
N THR A 194 -1.16 -9.17 23.84
CA THR A 194 -0.52 -8.42 22.76
C THR A 194 -0.10 -9.34 21.62
N ALA A 195 0.47 -10.51 21.91
CA ALA A 195 0.87 -11.47 20.89
C ALA A 195 -0.34 -11.94 20.06
N ARG A 196 -1.44 -12.33 20.71
CA ARG A 196 -2.67 -12.75 20.03
C ARG A 196 -3.29 -11.63 19.21
N ALA A 197 -3.38 -10.43 19.76
CA ALA A 197 -3.92 -9.27 19.05
C ALA A 197 -3.08 -8.92 17.81
N ALA A 198 -1.75 -8.94 17.93
CA ALA A 198 -0.84 -8.67 16.83
C ALA A 198 -0.95 -9.76 15.75
N ALA A 199 -0.96 -11.05 16.13
CA ALA A 199 -1.14 -12.15 15.18
C ALA A 199 -2.46 -12.04 14.41
N ALA A 200 -3.57 -11.74 15.11
CA ALA A 200 -4.87 -11.55 14.48
C ALA A 200 -4.88 -10.36 13.50
N ALA A 201 -4.32 -9.22 13.89
CA ALA A 201 -4.25 -8.02 13.05
C ALA A 201 -3.40 -8.25 11.79
N ILE A 202 -2.23 -8.88 11.94
CA ILE A 202 -1.33 -9.20 10.82
C ILE A 202 -1.98 -10.21 9.87
N ARG A 203 -2.66 -11.22 10.41
CA ARG A 203 -3.40 -12.20 9.60
C ARG A 203 -4.49 -11.54 8.77
N GLN A 204 -5.29 -10.67 9.40
CA GLN A 204 -6.34 -9.94 8.70
C GLN A 204 -5.77 -9.05 7.60
N ASP A 205 -4.69 -8.33 7.87
CA ASP A 205 -4.03 -7.48 6.86
C ASP A 205 -3.43 -8.28 5.71
N ALA A 206 -2.84 -9.46 5.96
CA ALA A 206 -2.34 -10.32 4.89
C ALA A 206 -3.46 -10.78 3.93
N VAL A 207 -4.64 -11.13 4.47
CA VAL A 207 -5.82 -11.50 3.66
C VAL A 207 -6.39 -10.30 2.91
N ILE A 208 -6.43 -9.10 3.52
CA ILE A 208 -6.80 -7.85 2.84
C ILE A 208 -5.84 -7.57 1.68
N MET A 209 -4.53 -7.66 1.93
CA MET A 209 -3.50 -7.43 0.92
C MET A 209 -3.65 -8.40 -0.26
N GLN A 210 -3.93 -9.67 0.00
CA GLN A 210 -4.25 -10.63 -1.06
C GLN A 210 -5.52 -10.22 -1.83
N THR A 211 -6.59 -9.88 -1.10
CA THR A 211 -7.90 -9.54 -1.70
C THR A 211 -7.82 -8.33 -2.62
N LEU A 212 -6.98 -7.35 -2.28
CA LEU A 212 -6.88 -6.08 -2.99
C LEU A 212 -5.77 -6.01 -4.03
N TYR A 213 -4.68 -6.77 -3.84
CA TYR A 213 -3.45 -6.65 -4.65
C TYR A 213 -2.92 -7.98 -5.17
N GLY A 214 -3.42 -9.11 -4.69
CA GLY A 214 -2.97 -10.41 -5.14
C GLY A 214 -3.39 -10.69 -6.58
N GLY A 215 -2.50 -11.34 -7.33
CA GLY A 215 -2.83 -11.91 -8.63
C GLY A 215 -3.92 -12.98 -8.53
N LYS A 216 -4.48 -13.38 -9.68
CA LYS A 216 -5.40 -14.53 -9.73
C LYS A 216 -4.69 -15.77 -9.20
N HIS A 217 -5.18 -16.31 -8.08
CA HIS A 217 -4.78 -17.63 -7.61
C HIS A 217 -5.44 -18.69 -8.47
N SER A 218 -4.61 -19.60 -8.98
CA SER A 218 -5.09 -20.87 -9.52
C SER A 218 -5.12 -21.82 -8.33
N HIS A 219 -6.31 -22.13 -7.82
CA HIS A 219 -6.48 -23.24 -6.89
C HIS A 219 -6.48 -24.57 -7.64
#